data_AF-A0A9P3PCQ4-F1
#
_entry.id   AF-A0A9P3PCQ4-F1
#
_cell.length_a   1.000
_cell.length_b   1.000
_cell.length_c   1.000
_cell.angle_alpha   90.00
_cell.angle_beta   90.00
_cell.angle_gamma   90.00
#
_symmetry.space_group_name_H-M   'P 1'
#
loop_
_entity.id
_entity.type
_entity.pdbx_description
1 polymer ?
#
loop_
_entity_poly.entity_id
_entity_poly.type
_entity_poly.pdbx_seq_one_letter_code
_entity_poly.pdbx_strand_id
1 'polypeptide(L)'
;MDDGKFDVTIIGTGLTESIAAAALAKAGFKVAHLDENPYYGGAEASLSLDELAQWADAQASSSSPKYTSISRSLEVPSQTRQYSVCLSPSVIPSIGPIISSLVSSGVAKYGGFRLLEHVGVYHPSGVIKNVPGTKEDIFKSKEIALIDKRRLMRFLMFAVGDFEDKNELKGVDEIPFGDFLKDVFSLKDELHTALVFALAFCFSTSEPTLPALHRIRRYLRSVGRYGPSPFLVGHYGGSGEIAQGFCRAAAVSGGVYILGRRVISIAHSSTELTESSTPSEEERSKPLPPYSIALDDFPDTLTSHIIISSASHVPPHLTHLTKQLSLDHDHNPHANSPIARCIAVVDHGITFPPPASSVNPPADTEEDSPLNTPETDTRSKPPSPLDAGIFVFPPSSVAGGSKTAAATVLITGEGTMSTPKGKWIWYIALPLSSPPADSISAEQLLQPYLDAMLSLTKPPTPSVRLPPSSSPPAPAVEAAPHSAHPRPKPLFTLFYIEHPDPSSPSAETSRHTKSYVVPPPLPPASPLPDVPDAAATSAEAVFWEAVKVLRDAGVRPERDQGLDDVDAGEALDIQSFWPLLETGEDSGGEEEW
;
A
#
# COMPACT_ATOMS: atom_id res chain seq x y z
N MET A 1 14.09 25.24 -28.89
CA MET A 1 13.86 23.87 -28.42
C MET A 1 12.39 23.56 -28.69
N ASP A 2 12.09 22.35 -29.16
CA ASP A 2 10.72 21.92 -29.46
C ASP A 2 10.07 21.45 -28.15
N ASP A 3 9.65 22.41 -27.32
CA ASP A 3 9.32 22.18 -25.90
C ASP A 3 8.09 21.27 -25.69
N GLY A 4 7.25 21.07 -26.73
CA GLY A 4 6.05 20.24 -26.70
C GLY A 4 6.19 18.81 -27.25
N LYS A 5 7.39 18.36 -27.65
CA LYS A 5 7.60 17.01 -28.22
C LYS A 5 8.20 16.06 -27.19
N PHE A 6 7.60 14.89 -27.01
CA PHE A 6 8.01 13.87 -26.04
C PHE A 6 8.04 12.50 -26.70
N ASP A 7 8.78 11.56 -26.13
CA ASP A 7 8.71 10.15 -26.55
C ASP A 7 7.45 9.51 -25.95
N VAL A 8 7.24 9.77 -24.65
CA VAL A 8 6.19 9.16 -23.83
C VAL A 8 5.38 10.23 -23.12
N THR A 9 4.05 10.12 -23.16
CA THR A 9 3.18 10.83 -22.22
C THR A 9 2.55 9.84 -21.24
N ILE A 10 2.62 10.15 -19.95
CA ILE A 10 2.02 9.36 -18.88
C ILE A 10 0.94 10.22 -18.22
N ILE A 11 -0.28 9.69 -18.10
CA ILE A 11 -1.43 10.39 -17.52
C ILE A 11 -1.81 9.69 -16.20
N GLY A 12 -1.74 10.45 -15.12
CA GLY A 12 -1.89 10.01 -13.74
C GLY A 12 -0.54 9.77 -13.07
N THR A 13 -0.39 10.24 -11.84
CA THR A 13 0.84 10.09 -11.02
C THR A 13 0.70 9.02 -9.95
N GLY A 14 -0.10 7.98 -10.22
CA GLY A 14 -0.23 6.81 -9.37
C GLY A 14 1.09 6.06 -9.19
N LEU A 15 1.10 5.09 -8.28
CA LEU A 15 2.34 4.37 -7.95
C LEU A 15 2.91 3.61 -9.17
N THR A 16 2.06 2.95 -9.96
CA THR A 16 2.50 2.23 -11.16
C THR A 16 3.07 3.19 -12.21
N GLU A 17 2.34 4.28 -12.49
CA GLU A 17 2.70 5.27 -13.49
C GLU A 17 4.00 6.00 -13.13
N SER A 18 4.18 6.36 -11.86
CA SER A 18 5.41 7.02 -11.38
C SER A 18 6.63 6.13 -11.46
N ILE A 19 6.52 4.84 -11.11
CA ILE A 19 7.62 3.88 -11.27
C ILE A 19 8.01 3.74 -12.75
N ALA A 20 7.02 3.58 -13.64
CA ALA A 20 7.26 3.48 -15.07
C ALA A 20 7.88 4.76 -15.65
N ALA A 21 7.39 5.94 -15.23
CA ALA A 21 7.94 7.24 -15.61
C ALA A 21 9.42 7.36 -15.24
N ALA A 22 9.78 6.96 -14.01
CA ALA A 22 11.14 6.99 -13.53
C ALA A 22 12.06 6.06 -14.32
N ALA A 23 11.61 4.84 -14.60
CA ALA A 23 12.38 3.88 -15.38
C ALA A 23 12.60 4.34 -16.82
N LEU A 24 11.55 4.86 -17.49
CA LEU A 24 11.63 5.37 -18.86
C LEU A 24 12.53 6.60 -18.97
N ALA A 25 12.39 7.56 -18.05
CA ALA A 25 13.26 8.74 -18.03
C ALA A 25 14.73 8.34 -17.80
N LYS A 26 15.00 7.43 -16.85
CA LYS A 26 16.35 6.89 -16.61
C LYS A 26 16.93 6.10 -17.78
N ALA A 27 16.08 5.49 -18.60
CA ALA A 27 16.49 4.83 -19.83
C ALA A 27 16.85 5.82 -20.95
N GLY A 28 16.64 7.14 -20.73
CA GLY A 28 16.98 8.20 -21.67
C GLY A 28 15.84 8.66 -22.57
N PHE A 29 14.59 8.28 -22.28
CA PHE A 29 13.41 8.76 -23.02
C PHE A 29 12.90 10.09 -22.48
N LYS A 30 12.41 10.95 -23.36
CA LYS A 30 11.78 12.21 -22.99
C LYS A 30 10.34 11.97 -22.53
N VAL A 31 10.11 12.05 -21.22
CA VAL A 31 8.80 11.75 -20.58
C VAL A 31 8.06 13.03 -20.21
N ALA A 32 6.79 13.14 -20.62
CA ALA A 32 5.82 14.08 -20.04
C ALA A 32 4.91 13.33 -19.08
N HIS A 33 4.83 13.76 -17.82
CA HIS A 33 4.03 13.12 -16.79
C HIS A 33 2.97 14.11 -16.27
N LEU A 34 1.70 13.77 -16.51
CA LEU A 34 0.56 14.65 -16.34
C LEU A 34 -0.34 14.15 -15.21
N ASP A 35 -0.97 15.05 -14.46
CA ASP A 35 -2.07 14.74 -13.55
C ASP A 35 -3.10 15.87 -13.54
N GLU A 36 -4.38 15.51 -13.49
CA GLU A 36 -5.45 16.50 -13.31
C GLU A 36 -5.52 17.01 -11.87
N ASN A 37 -5.02 16.23 -10.91
CA ASN A 37 -4.97 16.63 -9.51
C ASN A 37 -3.83 17.64 -9.28
N PRO A 38 -3.99 18.60 -8.36
CA PRO A 38 -2.93 19.52 -7.98
C PRO A 38 -1.89 18.86 -7.04
N TYR A 39 -2.00 17.56 -6.79
CA TYR A 39 -1.14 16.75 -5.92
C TYR A 39 -0.73 15.46 -6.64
N TYR A 40 0.33 14.82 -6.16
CA TYR A 40 0.82 13.55 -6.70
C TYR A 40 0.12 12.33 -6.08
N GLY A 41 0.20 11.20 -6.77
CA GLY A 41 -0.19 9.88 -6.24
C GLY A 41 -1.58 9.44 -6.65
N GLY A 42 -2.40 10.29 -7.28
CA GLY A 42 -3.75 9.92 -7.73
C GLY A 42 -4.58 9.25 -6.63
N ALA A 43 -5.02 8.01 -6.86
CA ALA A 43 -5.77 7.21 -5.88
C ALA A 43 -4.92 6.72 -4.69
N GLU A 44 -3.59 6.73 -4.80
CA GLU A 44 -2.64 6.40 -3.74
C GLU A 44 -2.12 7.63 -2.98
N ALA A 45 -2.65 8.83 -3.25
CA ALA A 45 -2.17 10.08 -2.67
C ALA A 45 -2.15 10.09 -1.13
N SER A 46 -1.19 10.85 -0.59
CA SER A 46 -1.09 11.21 0.82
C SER A 46 -1.50 12.66 0.98
N LEU A 47 -2.59 12.90 1.69
CA LEU A 47 -3.24 14.21 1.79
C LEU A 47 -3.13 14.76 3.22
N SER A 48 -2.99 16.06 3.34
CA SER A 48 -3.29 16.72 4.61
C SER A 48 -4.77 16.58 4.97
N LEU A 49 -5.12 16.82 6.23
CA LEU A 49 -6.49 16.57 6.68
C LEU A 49 -7.53 17.50 6.04
N ASP A 50 -7.15 18.72 5.66
CA ASP A 50 -8.02 19.63 4.90
C ASP A 50 -8.14 19.23 3.43
N GLU A 51 -7.06 18.78 2.80
CA GLU A 51 -7.09 18.25 1.44
C GLU A 51 -7.97 16.99 1.37
N LEU A 52 -7.93 16.12 2.38
CA LEU A 52 -8.80 14.94 2.48
C LEU A 52 -10.28 15.33 2.57
N ALA A 53 -10.62 16.35 3.37
CA ALA A 53 -11.99 16.84 3.50
C ALA A 53 -12.49 17.44 2.16
N GLN A 54 -11.65 18.21 1.48
CA GLN A 54 -11.95 18.77 0.16
C GLN A 54 -12.12 17.66 -0.90
N TRP A 55 -11.24 16.66 -0.88
CA TRP A 55 -11.36 15.47 -1.74
C TRP A 55 -12.69 14.77 -1.51
N ALA A 56 -13.07 14.51 -0.26
CA ALA A 56 -14.32 13.83 0.06
C ALA A 56 -15.55 14.61 -0.42
N ASP A 57 -15.57 15.94 -0.22
CA ASP A 57 -16.66 16.80 -0.69
C ASP A 57 -16.75 16.83 -2.22
N ALA A 58 -15.61 16.92 -2.90
CA ALA A 58 -15.54 16.87 -4.35
C ALA A 58 -16.08 15.54 -4.90
N GLN A 59 -15.64 14.41 -4.33
CA GLN A 59 -16.10 13.10 -4.73
C GLN A 59 -17.60 12.91 -4.46
N ALA A 60 -18.11 13.37 -3.31
CA ALA A 60 -19.53 13.30 -2.98
C ALA A 60 -20.42 14.15 -3.91
N SER A 61 -19.89 15.26 -4.43
CA SER A 61 -20.57 16.10 -5.43
C SER A 61 -20.46 15.58 -6.86
N SER A 62 -19.47 14.71 -7.12
CA SER A 62 -19.22 14.13 -8.44
C SER A 62 -20.14 12.94 -8.71
N SER A 63 -20.42 12.66 -9.98
CA SER A 63 -21.06 11.39 -10.40
C SER A 63 -20.02 10.30 -10.72
N SER A 64 -18.86 10.32 -10.06
CA SER A 64 -17.80 9.34 -10.29
C SER A 64 -18.27 7.95 -9.84
N PRO A 65 -18.19 6.92 -10.70
CA PRO A 65 -18.52 5.56 -10.31
C PRO A 65 -17.45 4.93 -9.39
N LYS A 66 -16.26 5.53 -9.29
CA LYS A 66 -15.13 4.97 -8.53
C LYS A 66 -15.32 5.06 -7.03
N TYR A 67 -15.90 6.15 -6.53
CA TYR A 67 -16.12 6.38 -5.10
C TYR A 67 -17.60 6.68 -4.82
N THR A 68 -18.23 5.87 -3.97
CA THR A 68 -19.65 6.04 -3.60
C THR A 68 -19.86 5.98 -2.09
N SER A 69 -21.08 6.31 -1.63
CA SER A 69 -21.45 6.28 -0.21
C SER A 69 -20.51 7.10 0.70
N ILE A 70 -20.12 8.29 0.24
CA ILE A 70 -19.16 9.13 0.96
C ILE A 70 -19.87 9.87 2.11
N SER A 71 -19.37 9.73 3.33
CA SER A 71 -19.78 10.54 4.49
C SER A 71 -18.56 10.92 5.32
N ARG A 72 -18.51 12.13 5.87
CA ARG A 72 -17.44 12.56 6.76
C ARG A 72 -17.94 13.38 7.94
N SER A 73 -17.11 13.48 8.97
CA SER A 73 -17.28 14.44 10.06
C SER A 73 -17.28 15.87 9.53
N LEU A 74 -18.16 16.73 10.07
CA LEU A 74 -18.28 18.13 9.65
C LEU A 74 -17.05 18.95 10.05
N GLU A 75 -16.60 18.77 11.30
CA GLU A 75 -15.45 19.48 11.85
C GLU A 75 -14.15 18.80 11.42
N VAL A 76 -13.22 19.62 10.91
CA VAL A 76 -11.86 19.18 10.59
C VAL A 76 -10.94 19.64 11.72
N PRO A 77 -10.20 18.72 12.38
CA PRO A 77 -9.22 19.06 13.41
C PRO A 77 -8.23 20.15 12.95
N SER A 78 -7.83 21.03 13.89
CA SER A 78 -6.78 22.02 13.63
C SER A 78 -5.42 21.36 13.31
N GLN A 79 -4.47 22.14 12.80
CA GLN A 79 -3.12 21.68 12.44
C GLN A 79 -3.14 20.60 11.33
N THR A 80 -4.03 20.78 10.35
CA THR A 80 -4.32 19.81 9.28
C THR A 80 -3.08 19.34 8.51
N ARG A 81 -2.09 20.22 8.30
CA ARG A 81 -0.81 19.91 7.63
C ARG A 81 0.12 18.99 8.41
N GLN A 82 -0.12 18.74 9.69
CA GLN A 82 0.65 17.78 10.49
C GLN A 82 0.13 16.35 10.32
N TYR A 83 -0.98 16.17 9.60
CA TYR A 83 -1.48 14.87 9.21
C TYR A 83 -1.02 14.57 7.80
N SER A 84 -0.61 13.33 7.56
CA SER A 84 -0.46 12.79 6.22
C SER A 84 -1.30 11.52 6.10
N VAL A 85 -2.41 11.64 5.38
CA VAL A 85 -3.47 10.65 5.32
C VAL A 85 -3.50 9.98 3.95
N CYS A 86 -3.18 8.69 3.90
CA CYS A 86 -3.26 7.90 2.66
C CYS A 86 -4.71 7.64 2.23
N LEU A 87 -4.99 7.77 0.94
CA LEU A 87 -6.23 7.25 0.35
C LEU A 87 -6.16 5.72 0.15
N SER A 88 -4.99 5.20 -0.24
CA SER A 88 -4.72 3.76 -0.40
C SER A 88 -3.65 3.29 0.62
N PRO A 89 -4.06 2.98 1.87
CA PRO A 89 -3.15 2.50 2.90
C PRO A 89 -2.52 1.16 2.52
N SER A 90 -1.22 1.03 2.75
CA SER A 90 -0.43 -0.16 2.41
C SER A 90 0.72 -0.35 3.39
N VAL A 91 1.34 -1.53 3.36
CA VAL A 91 2.63 -1.78 4.01
C VAL A 91 3.59 -2.42 3.00
N ILE A 92 4.88 -2.36 3.28
CA ILE A 92 5.91 -2.85 2.35
C ILE A 92 6.54 -4.12 2.92
N PRO A 93 6.42 -5.27 2.24
CA PRO A 93 7.23 -6.43 2.56
C PRO A 93 8.72 -6.09 2.48
N SER A 94 9.51 -6.56 3.45
CA SER A 94 10.95 -6.31 3.46
C SER A 94 11.67 -6.95 2.27
N ILE A 95 11.07 -7.98 1.65
CA ILE A 95 11.51 -8.58 0.40
C ILE A 95 10.33 -8.58 -0.58
N GLY A 96 10.51 -7.95 -1.73
CA GLY A 96 9.50 -7.89 -2.79
C GLY A 96 9.92 -6.98 -3.94
N PRO A 97 9.17 -6.98 -5.06
CA PRO A 97 9.35 -6.06 -6.17
C PRO A 97 9.46 -4.59 -5.76
N ILE A 98 8.61 -4.08 -4.86
CA ILE A 98 8.62 -2.64 -4.54
C ILE A 98 9.90 -2.20 -3.82
N ILE A 99 10.33 -2.95 -2.81
CA ILE A 99 11.52 -2.62 -2.03
C ILE A 99 12.78 -2.83 -2.87
N SER A 100 12.77 -3.81 -3.79
CA SER A 100 13.83 -3.98 -4.80
C SER A 100 13.92 -2.77 -5.73
N SER A 101 12.78 -2.29 -6.23
CA SER A 101 12.71 -1.10 -7.10
C SER A 101 13.12 0.17 -6.35
N LEU A 102 12.71 0.36 -5.10
CA LEU A 102 13.13 1.49 -4.26
C LEU A 102 14.66 1.54 -4.12
N VAL A 103 15.30 0.40 -3.84
CA VAL A 103 16.75 0.31 -3.69
C VAL A 103 17.45 0.49 -5.04
N SER A 104 17.05 -0.27 -6.06
CA SER A 104 17.72 -0.31 -7.38
C SER A 104 17.58 1.00 -8.15
N SER A 105 16.47 1.73 -7.97
CA SER A 105 16.28 3.06 -8.54
C SER A 105 16.94 4.18 -7.74
N GLY A 106 17.39 3.92 -6.51
CA GLY A 106 17.89 4.95 -5.58
C GLY A 106 16.80 5.81 -4.92
N VAL A 107 15.51 5.56 -5.20
CA VAL A 107 14.37 6.29 -4.61
C VAL A 107 14.26 6.08 -3.10
N ALA A 108 14.79 4.98 -2.57
CA ALA A 108 14.87 4.74 -1.13
C ALA A 108 15.52 5.89 -0.34
N LYS A 109 16.35 6.73 -0.99
CA LYS A 109 17.02 7.90 -0.38
C LYS A 109 16.07 9.08 -0.13
N TYR A 110 14.90 9.11 -0.77
CA TYR A 110 13.96 10.23 -0.69
C TYR A 110 12.93 10.08 0.43
N GLY A 111 12.79 8.89 1.01
CA GLY A 111 11.79 8.59 2.04
C GLY A 111 12.38 7.92 3.27
N GLY A 112 11.69 8.08 4.40
CA GLY A 112 11.97 7.33 5.62
C GLY A 112 11.06 6.11 5.75
N PHE A 113 11.55 5.07 6.40
CA PHE A 113 10.78 3.85 6.68
C PHE A 113 10.99 3.43 8.12
N ARG A 114 9.98 2.77 8.69
CA ARG A 114 10.08 2.13 10.00
C ARG A 114 9.47 0.75 9.99
N LEU A 115 9.87 -0.09 10.93
CA LEU A 115 9.28 -1.42 11.10
C LEU A 115 7.85 -1.31 11.63
N LEU A 116 6.96 -2.15 11.09
CA LEU A 116 5.64 -2.37 11.66
C LEU A 116 5.80 -3.06 13.02
N GLU A 117 5.21 -2.51 14.08
CA GLU A 117 5.45 -2.98 15.45
C GLU A 117 4.64 -4.23 15.80
N HIS A 118 3.44 -4.37 15.22
CA HIS A 118 2.49 -5.38 15.66
C HIS A 118 1.52 -5.86 14.58
N VAL A 119 1.21 -7.16 14.61
CA VAL A 119 0.08 -7.75 13.88
C VAL A 119 -0.80 -8.51 14.87
N GLY A 120 -2.08 -8.18 14.91
CA GLY A 120 -3.02 -8.71 15.91
C GLY A 120 -4.30 -9.25 15.30
N VAL A 121 -4.93 -10.22 15.97
CA VAL A 121 -6.24 -10.78 15.62
C VAL A 121 -7.26 -10.37 16.67
N TYR A 122 -8.37 -9.79 16.23
CA TYR A 122 -9.49 -9.49 17.11
C TYR A 122 -10.24 -10.76 17.50
N HIS A 123 -10.42 -10.94 18.81
CA HIS A 123 -11.20 -12.03 19.37
C HIS A 123 -12.60 -11.51 19.77
N PRO A 124 -13.68 -12.30 19.58
CA PRO A 124 -15.05 -11.90 19.95
C PRO A 124 -15.26 -11.46 21.40
N SER A 125 -14.32 -11.77 22.30
CA SER A 125 -14.33 -11.28 23.69
C SER A 125 -13.92 -9.81 23.84
N GLY A 126 -13.64 -9.08 22.75
CA GLY A 126 -13.27 -7.67 22.79
C GLY A 126 -11.80 -7.42 23.08
N VAL A 127 -10.91 -8.35 22.74
CA VAL A 127 -9.46 -8.23 22.94
C VAL A 127 -8.71 -8.50 21.64
N ILE A 128 -7.54 -7.88 21.48
CA ILE A 128 -6.59 -8.20 20.41
C ILE A 128 -5.58 -9.22 20.94
N LYS A 129 -5.45 -10.34 20.23
CA LYS A 129 -4.40 -11.34 20.45
C LYS A 129 -3.25 -11.09 19.51
N ASN A 130 -2.04 -11.03 20.04
CA ASN A 130 -0.83 -10.84 19.24
C ASN A 130 -0.52 -12.09 18.41
N VAL A 131 -0.10 -11.90 17.17
CA VAL A 131 0.45 -12.97 16.34
C VAL A 131 1.96 -13.05 16.61
N PRO A 132 2.49 -14.19 17.11
CA PRO A 132 3.92 -14.35 17.35
C PRO A 132 4.74 -14.05 16.08
N GLY A 133 5.67 -13.10 16.18
CA GLY A 133 6.49 -12.65 15.03
C GLY A 133 7.71 -13.54 14.77
N THR A 134 8.23 -14.22 15.79
CA THR A 134 9.43 -15.05 15.69
C THR A 134 9.21 -16.49 16.15
N LYS A 135 10.12 -17.39 15.74
CA LYS A 135 10.16 -18.77 16.28
C LYS A 135 10.27 -18.74 17.81
N GLU A 136 11.08 -17.84 18.34
CA GLU A 136 11.30 -17.68 19.79
C GLU A 136 10.02 -17.25 20.51
N ASP A 137 9.20 -16.37 19.93
CA ASP A 137 7.92 -15.95 20.50
C ASP A 137 6.94 -17.14 20.57
N ILE A 138 6.89 -17.96 19.51
CA ILE A 138 6.10 -19.20 19.50
C ILE A 138 6.58 -20.14 20.61
N PHE A 139 7.90 -20.33 20.74
CA PHE A 139 8.46 -21.19 21.79
C PHE A 139 8.18 -20.67 23.20
N LYS A 140 8.27 -19.36 23.44
CA LYS A 140 8.04 -18.72 24.74
C LYS A 140 6.55 -18.61 25.12
N SER A 141 5.63 -18.66 24.15
CA SER A 141 4.19 -18.53 24.43
C SER A 141 3.68 -19.64 25.35
N LYS A 142 3.04 -19.26 26.46
CA LYS A 142 2.37 -20.21 27.37
C LYS A 142 0.93 -20.52 26.95
N GLU A 143 0.39 -19.76 26.01
CA GLU A 143 -0.99 -19.87 25.53
C GLU A 143 -1.15 -20.98 24.48
N ILE A 144 -0.05 -21.35 23.79
CA ILE A 144 -0.07 -22.39 22.75
C ILE A 144 0.39 -23.72 23.34
N ALA A 145 -0.43 -24.77 23.22
CA ALA A 145 -0.08 -26.12 23.66
C ALA A 145 1.14 -26.66 22.89
N LEU A 146 1.96 -27.51 23.54
CA LEU A 146 3.19 -28.04 22.95
C LEU A 146 2.97 -28.80 21.63
N ILE A 147 1.85 -29.51 21.51
CA ILE A 147 1.50 -30.24 20.28
C ILE A 147 1.23 -29.27 19.12
N ASP A 148 0.55 -28.16 19.40
CA ASP A 148 0.19 -27.16 18.40
C ASP A 148 1.40 -26.32 18.00
N LYS A 149 2.35 -26.07 18.92
CA LYS A 149 3.66 -25.50 18.57
C LYS A 149 4.41 -26.39 17.56
N ARG A 150 4.41 -27.71 17.76
CA ARG A 150 5.07 -28.65 16.84
C ARG A 150 4.41 -28.64 15.46
N ARG A 151 3.08 -28.65 15.41
CA ARG A 151 2.31 -28.56 14.15
C ARG A 151 2.57 -27.24 13.42
N LEU A 152 2.55 -26.13 14.15
CA LEU A 152 2.81 -24.80 13.62
C LEU A 152 4.22 -24.73 13.04
N MET A 153 5.23 -25.20 13.76
CA MET A 153 6.60 -25.21 13.28
C MET A 153 6.78 -26.10 12.03
N ARG A 154 6.11 -27.25 11.97
CA ARG A 154 6.10 -28.10 10.76
C ARG A 154 5.52 -27.34 9.56
N PHE A 155 4.40 -26.65 9.74
CA PHE A 155 3.78 -25.84 8.69
C PHE A 155 4.69 -24.67 8.25
N LEU A 156 5.24 -23.91 9.19
CA LEU A 156 6.10 -22.77 8.86
C LEU A 156 7.36 -23.20 8.09
N MET A 157 7.97 -24.35 8.45
CA MET A 157 9.11 -24.90 7.69
C MET A 157 8.73 -25.41 6.31
N PHE A 158 7.51 -25.91 6.15
CA PHE A 158 6.96 -26.24 4.83
C PHE A 158 6.77 -24.97 3.98
N ALA A 159 6.10 -23.94 4.53
CA ALA A 159 5.76 -22.73 3.78
C ALA A 159 6.97 -21.86 3.38
N VAL A 160 8.06 -21.87 4.15
CA VAL A 160 9.31 -21.16 3.80
C VAL A 160 10.08 -21.85 2.67
N GLY A 161 9.99 -23.19 2.61
CA GLY A 161 10.73 -24.01 1.66
C GLY A 161 10.11 -24.01 0.25
N ASP A 162 10.66 -24.86 -0.60
CA ASP A 162 10.14 -25.13 -1.93
C ASP A 162 9.06 -26.20 -1.80
N PHE A 163 7.80 -25.74 -1.76
CA PHE A 163 6.64 -26.57 -1.44
C PHE A 163 5.95 -27.10 -2.69
N GLU A 164 6.25 -26.53 -3.86
CA GLU A 164 5.57 -26.78 -5.13
C GLU A 164 5.58 -28.27 -5.52
N ASP A 165 6.69 -28.97 -5.28
CA ASP A 165 6.84 -30.40 -5.62
C ASP A 165 6.45 -31.36 -4.49
N LYS A 166 6.02 -30.84 -3.34
CA LYS A 166 5.81 -31.66 -2.13
C LYS A 166 4.46 -32.35 -2.14
N ASN A 167 4.44 -33.56 -1.59
CA ASN A 167 3.24 -34.40 -1.55
C ASN A 167 2.10 -33.75 -0.76
N GLU A 168 2.42 -32.89 0.21
CA GLU A 168 1.44 -32.12 0.97
C GLU A 168 0.56 -31.23 0.10
N LEU A 169 1.04 -30.71 -1.04
CA LEU A 169 0.30 -29.79 -1.91
C LEU A 169 -0.37 -30.47 -3.11
N LYS A 170 0.02 -31.70 -3.46
CA LYS A 170 -0.47 -32.38 -4.67
C LYS A 170 -1.99 -32.59 -4.64
N GLY A 171 -2.69 -31.92 -5.56
CA GLY A 171 -4.14 -32.03 -5.73
C GLY A 171 -4.95 -31.28 -4.69
N VAL A 172 -4.33 -30.39 -3.91
CA VAL A 172 -4.96 -29.56 -2.87
C VAL A 172 -4.51 -28.09 -2.97
N ASP A 173 -4.02 -27.67 -4.12
CA ASP A 173 -3.58 -26.31 -4.43
C ASP A 173 -4.75 -25.30 -4.51
N GLU A 174 -5.91 -25.78 -4.99
CA GLU A 174 -7.11 -24.97 -5.20
C GLU A 174 -8.16 -25.08 -4.07
N ILE A 175 -7.94 -25.96 -3.08
CA ILE A 175 -8.89 -26.03 -1.94
C ILE A 175 -8.73 -24.77 -1.06
N PRO A 176 -9.76 -24.42 -0.27
CA PRO A 176 -9.64 -23.30 0.65
C PRO A 176 -8.44 -23.46 1.60
N PHE A 177 -7.64 -22.41 1.75
CA PHE A 177 -6.43 -22.44 2.57
C PHE A 177 -6.70 -22.88 4.02
N GLY A 178 -7.86 -22.49 4.54
CA GLY A 178 -8.29 -22.90 5.87
C GLY A 178 -8.49 -24.42 6.00
N ASP A 179 -8.92 -25.10 4.94
CA ASP A 179 -9.15 -26.55 4.95
C ASP A 179 -7.81 -27.29 4.78
N PHE A 180 -6.92 -26.79 3.93
CA PHE A 180 -5.54 -27.27 3.83
C PHE A 180 -4.81 -27.30 5.18
N LEU A 181 -4.90 -26.21 5.97
CA LEU A 181 -4.29 -26.14 7.30
C LEU A 181 -4.85 -27.19 8.27
N LYS A 182 -6.16 -27.45 8.20
CA LYS A 182 -6.84 -28.42 9.08
C LYS A 182 -6.52 -29.85 8.66
N ASP A 183 -6.61 -30.16 7.37
CA ASP A 183 -6.58 -31.51 6.87
C ASP A 183 -5.14 -32.02 6.71
N VAL A 184 -4.21 -31.18 6.26
CA VAL A 184 -2.81 -31.56 6.00
C VAL A 184 -1.92 -31.35 7.23
N PHE A 185 -2.11 -30.25 7.96
CA PHE A 185 -1.25 -29.86 9.09
C PHE A 185 -1.91 -30.01 10.46
N SER A 186 -3.20 -30.36 10.53
CA SER A 186 -3.95 -30.51 11.78
C SER A 186 -3.95 -29.25 12.66
N LEU A 187 -3.88 -28.07 12.06
CA LEU A 187 -3.93 -26.78 12.74
C LEU A 187 -5.37 -26.30 12.88
N LYS A 188 -5.79 -25.99 14.11
CA LYS A 188 -7.18 -25.66 14.46
C LYS A 188 -7.28 -24.37 15.29
N ASP A 189 -8.51 -23.92 15.49
CA ASP A 189 -8.89 -22.85 16.42
C ASP A 189 -8.14 -21.52 16.20
N GLU A 190 -7.49 -21.00 17.24
CA GLU A 190 -6.85 -19.67 17.22
C GLU A 190 -5.65 -19.61 16.30
N LEU A 191 -4.85 -20.69 16.21
CA LEU A 191 -3.72 -20.75 15.29
C LEU A 191 -4.17 -20.79 13.84
N HIS A 192 -5.24 -21.55 13.56
CA HIS A 192 -5.87 -21.58 12.25
C HIS A 192 -6.30 -20.17 11.82
N THR A 193 -7.03 -19.48 12.71
CA THR A 193 -7.50 -18.10 12.47
C THR A 193 -6.35 -17.13 12.23
N ALA A 194 -5.28 -17.19 13.05
CA ALA A 194 -4.12 -16.32 12.91
C ALA A 194 -3.36 -16.56 11.59
N LEU A 195 -3.18 -17.82 11.18
CA LEU A 195 -2.50 -18.15 9.92
C LEU A 195 -3.28 -17.70 8.70
N VAL A 196 -4.60 -17.92 8.68
CA VAL A 196 -5.47 -17.52 7.56
C VAL A 196 -5.57 -15.99 7.47
N PHE A 197 -5.95 -15.33 8.56
CA PHE A 197 -6.36 -13.93 8.49
C PHE A 197 -5.23 -12.94 8.77
N ALA A 198 -4.25 -13.28 9.61
CA ALA A 198 -3.22 -12.32 10.03
C ALA A 198 -1.82 -12.61 9.47
N LEU A 199 -1.52 -13.85 9.06
CA LEU A 199 -0.28 -14.16 8.34
C LEU A 199 -0.50 -14.18 6.83
N ALA A 200 -1.51 -14.89 6.33
CA ALA A 200 -1.81 -14.93 4.90
C ALA A 200 -2.62 -13.73 4.41
N PHE A 201 -3.21 -12.92 5.32
CA PHE A 201 -4.12 -11.82 4.99
C PHE A 201 -5.28 -12.22 4.07
N CYS A 202 -5.84 -13.41 4.29
CA CYS A 202 -6.99 -13.85 3.53
C CYS A 202 -8.22 -13.00 3.83
N PHE A 203 -8.95 -12.58 2.80
CA PHE A 203 -10.19 -11.82 3.00
C PHE A 203 -11.38 -12.69 3.32
N SER A 204 -11.42 -13.93 2.84
CA SER A 204 -12.50 -14.86 3.12
C SER A 204 -11.96 -16.24 3.49
N THR A 205 -12.83 -17.10 3.99
CA THR A 205 -12.51 -18.51 4.26
C THR A 205 -12.41 -19.36 3.01
N SER A 206 -12.74 -18.81 1.83
CA SER A 206 -12.79 -19.56 0.55
C SER A 206 -11.57 -19.33 -0.33
N GLU A 207 -10.61 -18.51 0.11
CA GLU A 207 -9.44 -18.18 -0.70
C GLU A 207 -8.54 -19.41 -0.90
N PRO A 208 -8.04 -19.66 -2.13
CA PRO A 208 -7.30 -20.86 -2.48
C PRO A 208 -5.94 -20.97 -1.75
N THR A 209 -5.48 -22.21 -1.61
CA THR A 209 -4.27 -22.56 -0.85
C THR A 209 -3.00 -22.00 -1.46
N LEU A 210 -2.82 -22.11 -2.77
CA LEU A 210 -1.56 -21.76 -3.43
C LEU A 210 -1.21 -20.26 -3.31
N PRO A 211 -2.11 -19.29 -3.61
CA PRO A 211 -1.81 -17.88 -3.42
C PRO A 211 -1.52 -17.52 -1.95
N ALA A 212 -2.26 -18.10 -1.00
CA ALA A 212 -2.04 -17.89 0.42
C ALA A 212 -0.64 -18.39 0.86
N LEU A 213 -0.20 -19.56 0.37
CA LEU A 213 1.15 -20.09 0.64
C LEU A 213 2.25 -19.19 0.07
N HIS A 214 2.07 -18.65 -1.14
CA HIS A 214 3.04 -17.71 -1.72
C HIS A 214 3.16 -16.42 -0.90
N ARG A 215 2.04 -15.86 -0.41
CA ARG A 215 2.05 -14.69 0.50
C ARG A 215 2.77 -15.01 1.80
N ILE A 216 2.43 -16.12 2.45
CA ILE A 216 3.11 -16.56 3.69
C ILE A 216 4.61 -16.73 3.45
N ARG A 217 5.02 -17.41 2.37
CA ARG A 217 6.43 -17.61 2.04
C ARG A 217 7.18 -16.28 1.92
N ARG A 218 6.59 -15.30 1.23
CA ARG A 218 7.17 -13.96 1.07
C ARG A 218 7.36 -13.28 2.42
N TYR A 219 6.35 -13.30 3.29
CA TYR A 219 6.43 -12.64 4.59
C TYR A 219 7.41 -13.35 5.52
N LEU A 220 7.40 -14.67 5.57
CA LEU A 220 8.35 -15.43 6.40
C LEU A 220 9.80 -15.24 5.93
N ARG A 221 10.06 -15.12 4.62
CA ARG A 221 11.38 -14.79 4.09
C ARG A 221 11.79 -13.33 4.35
N SER A 222 10.81 -12.44 4.53
CA SER A 222 11.05 -11.01 4.81
C SER A 222 11.54 -10.73 6.24
N VAL A 223 11.23 -11.61 7.20
CA VAL A 223 11.66 -11.48 8.59
C VAL A 223 13.19 -11.48 8.70
N GLY A 224 13.74 -10.55 9.47
CA GLY A 224 15.17 -10.47 9.76
C GLY A 224 15.99 -9.63 8.78
N ARG A 225 15.42 -9.18 7.64
CA ARG A 225 16.15 -8.35 6.68
C ARG A 225 16.47 -6.95 7.22
N TYR A 226 15.46 -6.27 7.78
CA TYR A 226 15.61 -4.95 8.41
C TYR A 226 15.32 -4.97 9.91
N GLY A 227 14.81 -6.10 10.42
CA GLY A 227 14.44 -6.27 11.82
C GLY A 227 13.47 -7.44 12.02
N PRO A 228 12.84 -7.55 13.20
CA PRO A 228 11.96 -8.67 13.54
C PRO A 228 10.63 -8.68 12.79
N SER A 229 10.20 -7.53 12.24
CA SER A 229 8.97 -7.42 11.46
C SER A 229 9.24 -7.74 9.99
N PRO A 230 8.35 -8.49 9.31
CA PRO A 230 8.45 -8.67 7.86
C PRO A 230 8.03 -7.41 7.08
N PHE A 231 7.41 -6.43 7.73
CA PHE A 231 6.81 -5.26 7.08
C PHE A 231 7.48 -3.94 7.51
N LEU A 232 7.59 -3.05 6.54
CA LEU A 232 7.94 -1.64 6.72
C LEU A 232 6.70 -0.77 6.48
N VAL A 233 6.66 0.36 7.18
CA VAL A 233 5.69 1.44 6.98
C VAL A 233 6.47 2.66 6.51
N GLY A 234 6.06 3.24 5.38
CA GLY A 234 6.65 4.48 4.87
C GLY A 234 6.24 5.67 5.72
N HIS A 235 7.17 6.59 5.97
CA HIS A 235 6.85 7.84 6.64
C HIS A 235 5.92 8.72 5.78
N TYR A 236 5.14 9.58 6.43
CA TYR A 236 4.30 10.58 5.78
C TYR A 236 3.26 10.03 4.78
N GLY A 237 2.80 8.79 4.91
CA GLY A 237 1.65 8.31 4.14
C GLY A 237 1.92 7.23 3.09
N GLY A 238 3.00 6.45 3.23
CA GLY A 238 3.12 5.17 2.50
C GLY A 238 3.24 5.33 0.98
N SER A 239 2.31 4.74 0.21
CA SER A 239 2.40 4.64 -1.26
C SER A 239 2.44 5.99 -1.99
N GLY A 240 1.72 7.01 -1.51
CA GLY A 240 1.69 8.33 -2.17
C GLY A 240 3.03 9.06 -2.12
N GLU A 241 3.75 8.94 -0.99
CA GLU A 241 5.11 9.46 -0.85
C GLU A 241 6.13 8.69 -1.68
N ILE A 242 5.93 7.37 -1.81
CA ILE A 242 6.75 6.54 -2.70
C ILE A 242 6.56 6.97 -4.16
N ALA A 243 5.31 7.18 -4.59
CA ALA A 243 5.00 7.68 -5.92
C ALA A 243 5.69 9.03 -6.20
N GLN A 244 5.63 9.96 -5.25
CA GLN A 244 6.38 11.23 -5.33
C GLN A 244 7.89 11.03 -5.44
N GLY A 245 8.45 10.07 -4.70
CA GLY A 245 9.87 9.72 -4.79
C GLY A 245 10.26 9.24 -6.19
N PHE A 246 9.44 8.41 -6.83
CA PHE A 246 9.64 8.01 -8.22
C PHE A 246 9.43 9.18 -9.20
N CYS A 247 8.43 10.04 -8.98
CA CYS A 247 8.25 11.24 -9.78
C CYS A 247 9.48 12.15 -9.74
N ARG A 248 10.08 12.32 -8.55
CA ARG A 248 11.35 13.03 -8.40
C ARG A 248 12.48 12.36 -9.17
N ALA A 249 12.60 11.03 -9.11
CA ALA A 249 13.63 10.31 -9.86
C ALA A 249 13.49 10.49 -11.38
N ALA A 250 12.26 10.50 -11.89
CA ALA A 250 12.00 10.80 -13.30
C ALA A 250 12.39 12.24 -13.64
N ALA A 251 12.00 13.23 -12.80
CA ALA A 251 12.32 14.63 -13.02
C ALA A 251 13.83 14.91 -13.05
N VAL A 252 14.58 14.29 -12.13
CA VAL A 252 16.06 14.35 -12.11
C VAL A 252 16.66 13.77 -13.40
N SER A 253 15.97 12.82 -14.02
CA SER A 253 16.40 12.19 -15.28
C SER A 253 15.78 12.88 -16.52
N GLY A 254 15.27 14.11 -16.39
CA GLY A 254 14.74 14.92 -17.50
C GLY A 254 13.24 14.82 -17.76
N GLY A 255 12.48 14.09 -16.93
CA GLY A 255 11.03 14.03 -17.02
C GLY A 255 10.35 15.38 -16.70
N VAL A 256 9.35 15.77 -17.50
CA VAL A 256 8.59 17.01 -17.34
C VAL A 256 7.25 16.73 -16.65
N TYR A 257 6.90 17.54 -15.66
CA TYR A 257 5.69 17.37 -14.84
C TYR A 257 4.67 18.49 -15.06
N ILE A 258 3.40 18.12 -15.22
CA ILE A 258 2.29 19.06 -15.33
C ILE A 258 1.13 18.57 -14.44
N LEU A 259 0.92 19.23 -13.30
CA LEU A 259 -0.16 18.93 -12.35
C LEU A 259 -1.30 19.94 -12.45
N GLY A 260 -2.48 19.56 -11.95
CA GLY A 260 -3.64 20.45 -11.86
C GLY A 260 -4.26 20.78 -13.21
N ARG A 261 -3.91 20.03 -14.27
CA ARG A 261 -4.35 20.28 -15.65
C ARG A 261 -5.06 19.07 -16.21
N ARG A 262 -6.36 19.21 -16.52
CA ARG A 262 -7.14 18.13 -17.14
C ARG A 262 -6.77 17.98 -18.61
N VAL A 263 -6.69 16.74 -19.09
CA VAL A 263 -6.62 16.46 -20.53
C VAL A 263 -7.98 16.74 -21.17
N ILE A 264 -8.02 17.64 -22.15
CA ILE A 264 -9.25 18.01 -22.88
C ILE A 264 -9.47 17.05 -24.04
N SER A 265 -8.42 16.75 -24.80
CA SER A 265 -8.52 15.87 -25.97
C SER A 265 -7.20 15.16 -26.27
N ILE A 266 -7.33 13.97 -26.83
CA ILE A 266 -6.22 13.17 -27.38
C ILE A 266 -6.60 12.81 -28.81
N ALA A 267 -5.82 13.31 -29.76
CA ALA A 267 -5.99 13.05 -31.19
C ALA A 267 -4.85 12.16 -31.71
N HIS A 268 -5.16 11.31 -32.69
CA HIS A 268 -4.20 10.46 -33.39
C HIS A 268 -4.58 10.38 -34.86
N SER A 269 -3.65 10.60 -35.79
CA SER A 269 -4.02 10.73 -37.22
C SER A 269 -4.35 9.41 -37.92
N SER A 270 -4.20 8.26 -37.26
CA SER A 270 -4.73 6.98 -37.75
C SER A 270 -6.26 6.91 -37.80
N THR A 271 -6.95 7.89 -37.21
CA THR A 271 -8.43 7.92 -37.16
C THR A 271 -9.08 8.24 -38.53
N GLU A 272 -8.30 8.59 -39.56
CA GLU A 272 -8.82 8.98 -40.89
C GLU A 272 -8.65 7.91 -42.00
N LEU A 273 -8.03 6.75 -41.73
CA LEU A 273 -7.87 5.71 -42.75
C LEU A 273 -9.12 4.80 -42.82
N THR A 274 -10.01 5.13 -43.75
CA THR A 274 -11.13 4.27 -44.17
C THR A 274 -10.69 2.82 -44.44
N GLU A 275 -11.49 1.85 -44.00
CA GLU A 275 -11.25 0.39 -44.00
C GLU A 275 -10.97 -0.28 -45.37
N SER A 276 -10.70 0.47 -46.44
CA SER A 276 -10.70 -0.05 -47.81
C SER A 276 -9.33 -0.14 -48.50
N SER A 277 -8.22 0.19 -47.83
CA SER A 277 -6.89 0.11 -48.44
C SER A 277 -5.95 -0.83 -47.68
N THR A 278 -5.37 -1.79 -48.41
CA THR A 278 -4.26 -2.60 -47.92
C THR A 278 -3.02 -1.71 -47.88
N PRO A 279 -2.36 -1.54 -46.73
CA PRO A 279 -1.18 -0.69 -46.67
C PRO A 279 -0.05 -1.32 -47.50
N SER A 280 0.54 -0.52 -48.37
CA SER A 280 1.71 -0.88 -49.16
C SER A 280 2.92 -1.19 -48.25
N GLU A 281 3.90 -1.97 -48.73
CA GLU A 281 5.13 -2.27 -47.97
C GLU A 281 5.88 -0.98 -47.53
N GLU A 282 5.75 0.10 -48.29
CA GLU A 282 6.29 1.43 -47.95
C GLU A 282 5.54 2.10 -46.78
N GLU A 283 4.23 1.89 -46.64
CA GLU A 283 3.44 2.45 -45.52
C GLU A 283 3.71 1.74 -44.18
N ARG A 284 4.09 0.46 -44.20
CA ARG A 284 4.55 -0.27 -43.00
C ARG A 284 5.89 0.25 -42.44
N SER A 285 6.65 0.99 -43.24
CA SER A 285 7.97 1.50 -42.88
C SER A 285 7.96 2.95 -42.36
N LYS A 286 6.80 3.63 -42.37
CA LYS A 286 6.69 5.00 -41.83
C LYS A 286 6.45 4.96 -40.31
N PRO A 287 7.12 5.83 -39.52
CA PRO A 287 6.89 5.92 -38.09
C PRO A 287 5.44 6.28 -37.81
N LEU A 288 4.87 5.68 -36.75
CA LEU A 288 3.51 5.98 -36.32
C LEU A 288 3.38 7.49 -36.07
N PRO A 289 2.29 8.12 -36.56
CA PRO A 289 2.07 9.52 -36.28
C PRO A 289 1.93 9.72 -34.76
N PRO A 290 2.52 10.78 -34.19
CA PRO A 290 2.41 11.01 -32.75
C PRO A 290 0.98 11.39 -32.37
N TYR A 291 0.62 11.07 -31.13
CA TYR A 291 -0.54 11.64 -30.47
C TYR A 291 -0.39 13.14 -30.32
N SER A 292 -1.50 13.87 -30.35
CA SER A 292 -1.59 15.28 -29.98
C SER A 292 -2.51 15.40 -28.77
N ILE A 293 -2.01 15.99 -27.69
CA ILE A 293 -2.66 16.06 -26.38
C ILE A 293 -2.86 17.53 -26.01
N ALA A 294 -4.11 17.93 -25.84
CA ALA A 294 -4.48 19.27 -25.42
C ALA A 294 -4.88 19.26 -23.93
N LEU A 295 -4.36 20.22 -23.17
CA LEU A 295 -4.62 20.37 -21.73
C LEU A 295 -5.41 21.64 -21.44
N ASP A 296 -6.15 21.63 -20.34
CA ASP A 296 -6.94 22.77 -19.88
C ASP A 296 -6.07 23.94 -19.40
N ASP A 297 -6.37 25.14 -19.88
CA ASP A 297 -5.65 26.38 -19.61
C ASP A 297 -4.11 26.20 -19.74
N PHE A 298 -3.70 25.50 -20.81
CA PHE A 298 -2.31 25.28 -21.20
C PHE A 298 -2.15 25.67 -22.69
N PRO A 299 -1.20 26.56 -23.03
CA PRO A 299 -1.15 27.16 -24.36
C PRO A 299 -0.64 26.19 -25.45
N ASP A 300 0.23 25.24 -25.08
CA ASP A 300 0.91 24.38 -26.03
C ASP A 300 0.22 23.02 -26.16
N THR A 301 0.23 22.46 -27.37
CA THR A 301 -0.19 21.07 -27.59
C THR A 301 1.01 20.16 -27.40
N LEU A 302 0.87 19.15 -26.53
CA LEU A 302 1.91 18.14 -26.34
C LEU A 302 1.80 17.07 -27.43
N THR A 303 2.93 16.50 -27.83
CA THR A 303 2.97 15.38 -28.79
C THR A 303 3.83 14.25 -28.28
N SER A 304 3.42 13.00 -28.51
CA SER A 304 4.18 11.82 -28.11
C SER A 304 3.86 10.58 -28.94
N HIS A 305 4.78 9.61 -28.95
CA HIS A 305 4.60 8.36 -29.71
C HIS A 305 3.80 7.30 -28.96
N ILE A 306 3.82 7.36 -27.62
CA ILE A 306 3.12 6.43 -26.74
C ILE A 306 2.43 7.20 -25.61
N ILE A 307 1.24 6.73 -25.26
CA ILE A 307 0.52 7.18 -24.05
C ILE A 307 0.41 6.02 -23.07
N ILE A 308 0.67 6.29 -21.79
CA ILE A 308 0.47 5.35 -20.69
C ILE A 308 -0.54 5.98 -19.72
N SER A 309 -1.61 5.26 -19.38
CA SER A 309 -2.56 5.73 -18.36
C SER A 309 -3.40 4.60 -17.80
N SER A 310 -4.10 4.85 -16.70
CA SER A 310 -5.19 3.96 -16.27
C SER A 310 -6.32 3.90 -17.31
N ALA A 311 -7.14 2.84 -17.22
CA ALA A 311 -8.27 2.61 -18.11
C ALA A 311 -9.28 3.77 -18.14
N SER A 312 -9.43 4.51 -17.02
CA SER A 312 -10.36 5.62 -16.89
C SER A 312 -10.01 6.84 -17.77
N HIS A 313 -8.75 6.95 -18.19
CA HIS A 313 -8.27 8.05 -19.02
C HIS A 313 -8.30 7.74 -20.52
N VAL A 314 -8.66 6.50 -20.92
CA VAL A 314 -8.71 6.08 -22.32
C VAL A 314 -9.95 6.69 -22.99
N PRO A 315 -9.79 7.56 -24.01
CA PRO A 315 -10.93 8.08 -24.74
C PRO A 315 -11.61 6.97 -25.56
N PRO A 316 -12.95 6.92 -25.63
CA PRO A 316 -13.66 5.84 -26.31
C PRO A 316 -13.21 5.60 -27.76
N HIS A 317 -12.88 6.66 -28.50
CA HIS A 317 -12.42 6.58 -29.90
C HIS A 317 -11.01 6.00 -30.05
N LEU A 318 -10.19 5.97 -28.99
CA LEU A 318 -8.83 5.42 -29.02
C LEU A 318 -8.72 3.98 -28.54
N THR A 319 -9.81 3.36 -28.07
CA THR A 319 -9.84 1.97 -27.57
C THR A 319 -9.19 0.97 -28.52
N HIS A 320 -9.33 1.18 -29.85
CA HIS A 320 -8.76 0.30 -30.88
C HIS A 320 -7.23 0.34 -30.98
N LEU A 321 -6.59 1.39 -30.44
CA LEU A 321 -5.13 1.57 -30.33
C LEU A 321 -4.61 1.14 -28.96
N THR A 322 -5.50 0.73 -28.05
CA THR A 322 -5.16 0.42 -26.66
C THR A 322 -4.71 -1.03 -26.49
N LYS A 323 -3.59 -1.20 -25.78
CA LYS A 323 -3.13 -2.47 -25.22
C LYS A 323 -3.29 -2.47 -23.71
N GLN A 324 -4.30 -3.21 -23.24
CA GLN A 324 -4.41 -3.57 -21.84
C GLN A 324 -3.38 -4.64 -21.52
N LEU A 325 -2.52 -4.40 -20.54
CA LEU A 325 -1.62 -5.41 -20.01
C LEU A 325 -2.33 -6.24 -18.94
N SER A 326 -1.95 -7.51 -18.83
CA SER A 326 -2.42 -8.48 -17.84
C SER A 326 -1.21 -9.25 -17.31
N LEU A 327 -1.26 -9.68 -16.05
CA LEU A 327 -0.18 -10.46 -15.44
C LEU A 327 -0.66 -11.90 -15.21
N ASP A 328 0.20 -12.88 -15.46
CA ASP A 328 -0.14 -14.32 -15.35
C ASP A 328 -0.59 -14.76 -13.93
N HIS A 329 -0.44 -13.89 -12.93
CA HIS A 329 -0.84 -14.12 -11.54
C HIS A 329 -2.24 -13.56 -11.19
N ASP A 330 -3.05 -13.15 -12.18
CA ASP A 330 -4.36 -12.50 -12.01
C ASP A 330 -5.49 -13.41 -11.45
N HIS A 331 -5.16 -14.56 -10.84
CA HIS A 331 -6.11 -15.31 -10.02
C HIS A 331 -6.30 -14.69 -8.63
N ASN A 332 -6.45 -13.37 -8.54
CA ASN A 332 -7.01 -12.74 -7.34
C ASN A 332 -8.54 -12.87 -7.42
N PRO A 333 -9.17 -13.73 -6.61
CA PRO A 333 -10.64 -13.90 -6.62
C PRO A 333 -11.39 -12.62 -6.24
N HIS A 334 -10.68 -11.62 -5.70
CA HIS A 334 -11.21 -10.32 -5.28
C HIS A 334 -10.83 -9.17 -6.23
N ALA A 335 -10.23 -9.44 -7.40
CA ALA A 335 -9.77 -8.41 -8.33
C ALA A 335 -10.88 -7.40 -8.72
N ASN A 336 -12.13 -7.85 -8.76
CA ASN A 336 -13.30 -7.04 -9.11
C ASN A 336 -14.19 -6.69 -7.90
N SER A 337 -13.73 -6.96 -6.67
CA SER A 337 -14.50 -6.69 -5.47
C SER A 337 -14.35 -5.22 -5.04
N PRO A 338 -15.46 -4.49 -4.81
CA PRO A 338 -15.41 -3.21 -4.12
C PRO A 338 -14.90 -3.37 -2.69
N ILE A 339 -14.45 -2.27 -2.09
CA ILE A 339 -13.99 -2.21 -0.70
C ILE A 339 -14.63 -1.04 0.03
N ALA A 340 -15.22 -1.30 1.20
CA ALA A 340 -15.66 -0.24 2.10
C ALA A 340 -14.46 0.23 2.93
N ARG A 341 -14.25 1.55 3.01
CA ARG A 341 -13.16 2.18 3.77
C ARG A 341 -13.67 3.16 4.80
N CYS A 342 -13.00 3.19 5.95
CA CYS A 342 -13.14 4.21 6.97
C CYS A 342 -11.76 4.72 7.35
N ILE A 343 -11.60 6.05 7.34
CA ILE A 343 -10.44 6.75 7.88
C ILE A 343 -10.90 7.45 9.14
N ALA A 344 -10.34 7.07 10.29
CA ALA A 344 -10.66 7.68 11.58
C ALA A 344 -9.42 8.29 12.23
N VAL A 345 -9.51 9.57 12.61
CA VAL A 345 -8.48 10.23 13.43
C VAL A 345 -8.90 10.15 14.89
N VAL A 346 -8.01 9.69 15.75
CA VAL A 346 -8.27 9.51 17.18
C VAL A 346 -7.13 10.07 18.03
N ASP A 347 -7.39 10.26 19.31
CA ASP A 347 -6.40 10.73 20.31
C ASP A 347 -6.27 9.81 21.52
N HIS A 348 -6.71 8.56 21.35
CA HIS A 348 -6.51 7.50 22.31
C HIS A 348 -5.76 6.35 21.66
N GLY A 349 -4.55 6.09 22.16
CA GLY A 349 -3.71 5.01 21.67
C GLY A 349 -4.10 3.66 22.27
N ILE A 350 -3.75 2.59 21.56
CA ILE A 350 -3.99 1.21 22.01
C ILE A 350 -2.70 0.73 22.69
N THR A 351 -2.79 0.42 23.98
CA THR A 351 -1.64 -0.08 24.76
C THR A 351 -1.77 -1.57 24.98
N PHE A 352 -0.75 -2.34 24.62
CA PHE A 352 -0.65 -3.74 25.00
C PHE A 352 -0.04 -3.90 26.40
N PRO A 353 -0.40 -4.95 27.14
CA PRO A 353 0.37 -5.33 28.32
C PRO A 353 1.82 -5.59 27.92
N PRO A 354 2.81 -5.20 28.73
CA PRO A 354 4.19 -5.56 28.46
C PRO A 354 4.32 -7.09 28.38
N PRO A 355 5.16 -7.64 27.47
CA PRO A 355 5.39 -9.07 27.41
C PRO A 355 5.89 -9.57 28.77
N ALA A 356 5.43 -10.76 29.17
CA ALA A 356 5.66 -11.35 30.49
C ALA A 356 7.14 -11.58 30.86
N SER A 357 8.09 -11.25 29.98
CA SER A 357 9.52 -11.32 30.19
C SER A 357 10.14 -10.07 30.84
N SER A 358 9.36 -9.05 31.19
CA SER A 358 9.85 -7.81 31.83
C SER A 358 9.68 -7.77 33.35
N VAL A 359 9.14 -8.82 33.96
CA VAL A 359 9.07 -8.95 35.42
C VAL A 359 10.20 -9.87 35.85
N ASN A 360 11.34 -9.28 36.23
CA ASN A 360 12.35 -10.03 36.98
C ASN A 360 11.71 -10.53 38.28
N PRO A 361 11.88 -11.81 38.67
CA PRO A 361 11.52 -12.24 40.02
C PRO A 361 12.33 -11.44 41.06
N PRO A 362 11.85 -11.33 42.31
CA PRO A 362 12.61 -10.67 43.37
C PRO A 362 13.96 -11.37 43.48
N ALA A 363 15.05 -10.60 43.41
CA ALA A 363 16.38 -11.12 43.62
C ALA A 363 16.50 -11.61 45.07
N ASP A 364 16.49 -12.93 45.26
CA ASP A 364 17.01 -13.52 46.49
C ASP A 364 18.52 -13.28 46.51
N THR A 365 18.95 -12.74 47.64
CA THR A 365 20.30 -12.39 48.06
C THR A 365 21.30 -13.54 47.88
N GLU A 366 22.42 -13.32 47.19
CA GLU A 366 23.76 -13.76 47.59
C GLU A 366 24.83 -12.79 47.04
N GLU A 367 25.85 -12.57 47.85
CA GLU A 367 26.87 -11.51 47.78
C GLU A 367 28.02 -11.79 46.79
N ASP A 368 28.73 -10.70 46.48
CA ASP A 368 30.15 -10.60 46.10
C ASP A 368 30.59 -10.68 44.62
N SER A 369 30.74 -9.50 44.00
CA SER A 369 31.87 -9.16 43.09
C SER A 369 31.84 -7.65 42.71
N PRO A 370 32.97 -6.91 42.78
CA PRO A 370 33.01 -5.50 42.39
C PRO A 370 33.61 -5.32 40.98
N LEU A 371 32.84 -4.76 40.04
CA LEU A 371 33.41 -3.93 38.97
C LEU A 371 32.34 -3.02 38.35
N ASN A 372 32.66 -1.72 38.29
CA ASN A 372 31.83 -0.62 37.80
C ASN A 372 31.30 -0.84 36.37
N THR A 373 29.99 -0.88 36.21
CA THR A 373 29.27 -0.52 34.97
C THR A 373 28.26 0.58 35.31
N PRO A 374 28.07 1.61 34.46
CA PRO A 374 27.14 2.68 34.77
C PRO A 374 25.71 2.11 34.84
N GLU A 375 25.07 2.29 35.98
CA GLU A 375 23.68 1.91 36.22
C GLU A 375 22.77 2.65 35.22
N THR A 376 22.40 1.98 34.12
CA THR A 376 21.23 2.40 33.36
C THR A 376 20.01 2.18 34.23
N ASP A 377 19.43 3.29 34.66
CA ASP A 377 18.20 3.42 35.46
C ASP A 377 17.02 2.70 34.75
N THR A 378 16.91 1.38 34.91
CA THR A 378 15.82 0.56 34.36
C THR A 378 14.55 0.71 35.20
N ARG A 379 14.04 1.93 35.33
CA ARG A 379 12.61 2.10 35.66
C ARG A 379 11.84 1.61 34.45
N SER A 380 11.01 0.59 34.63
CA SER A 380 10.11 0.08 33.59
C SER A 380 9.26 1.23 33.05
N LYS A 381 9.64 1.73 31.87
CA LYS A 381 8.89 2.78 31.18
C LYS A 381 7.46 2.24 30.99
N PRO A 382 6.41 3.01 31.35
CA PRO A 382 5.04 2.57 31.13
C PRO A 382 4.88 2.18 29.65
N PRO A 383 4.08 1.14 29.33
CA PRO A 383 3.93 0.67 27.96
C PRO A 383 3.47 1.84 27.08
N SER A 384 4.26 2.17 26.07
CA SER A 384 3.89 3.17 25.07
C SER A 384 2.70 2.65 24.27
N PRO A 385 1.80 3.54 23.83
CA PRO A 385 0.79 3.15 22.86
C PRO A 385 1.45 2.61 21.58
N LEU A 386 0.77 1.68 20.92
CA LEU A 386 1.12 1.20 19.59
C LEU A 386 1.19 2.38 18.63
N ASP A 387 2.29 2.51 17.90
CA ASP A 387 2.43 3.56 16.90
C ASP A 387 2.02 3.08 15.51
N ALA A 388 2.51 1.90 15.11
CA ALA A 388 2.23 1.30 13.81
C ALA A 388 1.90 -0.19 13.93
N GLY A 389 0.71 -0.59 13.49
CA GLY A 389 0.31 -2.00 13.54
C GLY A 389 -0.89 -2.33 12.65
N ILE A 390 -1.11 -3.63 12.45
CA ILE A 390 -2.23 -4.14 11.68
C ILE A 390 -3.09 -5.03 12.57
N PHE A 391 -4.38 -4.73 12.67
CA PHE A 391 -5.35 -5.64 13.28
C PHE A 391 -6.25 -6.24 12.23
N VAL A 392 -6.53 -7.53 12.37
CA VAL A 392 -7.46 -8.25 11.51
C VAL A 392 -8.65 -8.70 12.33
N PHE A 393 -9.83 -8.49 11.77
CA PHE A 393 -11.12 -8.89 12.32
C PHE A 393 -11.65 -10.04 11.47
N PRO A 394 -11.49 -11.31 11.90
CA PRO A 394 -12.00 -12.45 11.16
C PRO A 394 -13.51 -12.35 10.90
N PRO A 395 -14.05 -13.06 9.90
CA PRO A 395 -15.49 -13.11 9.66
C PRO A 395 -16.24 -13.54 10.93
N SER A 396 -17.37 -12.90 11.21
CA SER A 396 -18.19 -13.11 12.42
C SER A 396 -17.51 -12.80 13.75
N SER A 397 -16.36 -12.12 13.77
CA SER A 397 -15.66 -11.76 15.02
C SER A 397 -16.27 -10.56 15.75
N VAL A 398 -16.99 -9.68 15.04
CA VAL A 398 -17.63 -8.48 15.57
C VAL A 398 -19.14 -8.56 15.40
N ALA A 399 -19.89 -8.26 16.46
CA ALA A 399 -21.36 -8.18 16.39
C ALA A 399 -21.79 -7.09 15.41
N GLY A 400 -22.63 -7.44 14.44
CA GLY A 400 -23.04 -6.52 13.36
C GLY A 400 -22.02 -6.38 12.23
N GLY A 401 -20.83 -6.99 12.34
CA GLY A 401 -19.85 -7.04 11.28
C GLY A 401 -20.16 -8.08 10.19
N SER A 402 -19.23 -8.21 9.25
CA SER A 402 -19.32 -9.16 8.14
C SER A 402 -19.23 -10.60 8.62
N LYS A 403 -20.02 -11.47 8.00
CA LYS A 403 -20.01 -12.92 8.27
C LYS A 403 -19.12 -13.71 7.32
N THR A 404 -18.72 -13.10 6.21
CA THR A 404 -18.04 -13.78 5.10
C THR A 404 -16.66 -13.22 4.81
N ALA A 405 -16.43 -11.94 5.12
CA ALA A 405 -15.19 -11.23 4.87
C ALA A 405 -14.53 -10.76 6.17
N ALA A 406 -13.20 -10.81 6.21
CA ALA A 406 -12.40 -10.23 7.26
C ALA A 406 -12.21 -8.73 7.02
N ALA A 407 -12.35 -7.91 8.07
CA ALA A 407 -11.93 -6.51 8.01
C ALA A 407 -10.48 -6.38 8.48
N THR A 408 -9.76 -5.40 7.94
CA THR A 408 -8.39 -5.08 8.35
C THR A 408 -8.32 -3.64 8.81
N VAL A 409 -7.51 -3.38 9.84
CA VAL A 409 -7.24 -2.03 10.35
C VAL A 409 -5.74 -1.78 10.34
N LEU A 410 -5.29 -0.84 9.52
CA LEU A 410 -3.93 -0.29 9.62
C LEU A 410 -3.94 0.90 10.58
N ILE A 411 -3.01 0.92 11.53
CA ILE A 411 -2.83 1.98 12.52
C ILE A 411 -1.53 2.68 12.22
N THR A 412 -1.56 4.01 12.18
CA THR A 412 -0.39 4.88 12.02
C THR A 412 -0.43 6.01 13.03
N GLY A 413 0.73 6.42 13.53
CA GLY A 413 0.87 7.34 14.65
C GLY A 413 1.95 8.41 14.41
N GLU A 414 2.44 8.98 15.52
CA GLU A 414 3.45 10.04 15.47
C GLU A 414 4.76 9.53 14.88
N GLY A 415 5.17 8.32 15.22
CA GLY A 415 6.46 7.78 14.78
C GLY A 415 6.47 7.34 13.32
N THR A 416 5.32 7.15 12.66
CA THR A 416 5.23 7.06 11.20
C THR A 416 5.24 8.44 10.53
N MET A 417 5.32 9.52 11.30
CA MET A 417 5.20 10.90 10.83
C MET A 417 3.86 11.18 10.11
N SER A 418 2.84 10.35 10.37
CA SER A 418 1.51 10.48 9.75
C SER A 418 0.60 11.40 10.54
N THR A 419 0.92 11.68 11.80
CA THR A 419 0.09 12.46 12.71
C THR A 419 0.93 13.33 13.65
N PRO A 420 0.32 14.39 14.22
CA PRO A 420 0.90 15.08 15.37
C PRO A 420 0.92 14.17 16.61
N LYS A 421 1.77 14.55 17.57
CA LYS A 421 1.95 13.84 18.83
C LYS A 421 0.65 13.51 19.54
N GLY A 422 0.52 12.24 19.96
CA GLY A 422 -0.63 11.74 20.71
C GLY A 422 -1.91 11.61 19.87
N LYS A 423 -1.80 11.59 18.54
CA LYS A 423 -2.89 11.29 17.61
C LYS A 423 -2.54 10.07 16.77
N TRP A 424 -3.56 9.37 16.29
CA TRP A 424 -3.42 8.22 15.40
C TRP A 424 -4.44 8.31 14.26
N ILE A 425 -4.09 7.71 13.12
CA ILE A 425 -5.04 7.44 12.04
C ILE A 425 -5.27 5.93 11.99
N TRP A 426 -6.55 5.54 11.95
CA TRP A 426 -6.98 4.18 11.72
C TRP A 426 -7.62 4.07 10.34
N TYR A 427 -7.10 3.16 9.53
CA TYR A 427 -7.63 2.82 8.22
C TYR A 427 -8.34 1.48 8.31
N ILE A 428 -9.66 1.50 8.42
CA ILE A 428 -10.50 0.30 8.46
C ILE A 428 -10.95 -0.02 7.04
N ALA A 429 -10.71 -1.25 6.59
CA ALA A 429 -11.06 -1.71 5.26
C ALA A 429 -11.82 -3.04 5.33
N LEU A 430 -12.94 -3.13 4.60
CA LEU A 430 -13.76 -4.33 4.47
C LEU A 430 -14.02 -4.64 3.00
N PRO A 431 -13.42 -5.71 2.44
CA PRO A 431 -13.74 -6.19 1.10
C PRO A 431 -15.20 -6.65 1.02
N LEU A 432 -15.84 -6.34 -0.11
CA LEU A 432 -17.24 -6.67 -0.35
C LEU A 432 -17.33 -7.76 -1.45
N SER A 433 -18.04 -8.85 -1.17
CA SER A 433 -18.22 -9.93 -2.15
C SER A 433 -19.10 -9.51 -3.35
N SER A 434 -19.92 -8.49 -3.18
CA SER A 434 -20.73 -7.86 -4.22
C SER A 434 -20.93 -6.39 -3.87
N PRO A 435 -21.29 -5.52 -4.84
CA PRO A 435 -21.76 -4.18 -4.53
C PRO A 435 -22.89 -4.23 -3.48
N PRO A 436 -22.86 -3.39 -2.44
CA PRO A 436 -23.93 -3.36 -1.46
C PRO A 436 -25.21 -2.81 -2.10
N ALA A 437 -26.36 -3.17 -1.53
CA ALA A 437 -27.62 -2.54 -1.93
C ALA A 437 -27.54 -1.03 -1.67
N ASP A 438 -28.17 -0.21 -2.52
CA ASP A 438 -28.13 1.26 -2.43
C ASP A 438 -28.57 1.83 -1.06
N SER A 439 -29.30 1.05 -0.27
CA SER A 439 -29.75 1.41 1.07
C SER A 439 -28.70 1.25 2.17
N ILE A 440 -27.59 0.56 1.91
CA ILE A 440 -26.54 0.26 2.89
C ILE A 440 -25.36 1.18 2.64
N SER A 441 -25.07 2.07 3.61
CA SER A 441 -23.92 2.96 3.51
C SER A 441 -22.61 2.31 3.97
N ALA A 442 -21.49 2.85 3.49
CA ALA A 442 -20.14 2.55 3.97
C ALA A 442 -20.03 2.67 5.49
N GLU A 443 -20.63 3.73 6.05
CA GLU A 443 -20.68 3.98 7.48
C GLU A 443 -21.40 2.85 8.23
N GLN A 444 -22.57 2.39 7.76
CA GLN A 444 -23.28 1.27 8.37
C GLN A 444 -22.48 -0.04 8.33
N LEU A 445 -21.70 -0.28 7.27
CA LEU A 445 -20.86 -1.47 7.14
C LEU A 445 -19.66 -1.46 8.11
N LEU A 446 -19.10 -0.27 8.38
CA LEU A 446 -17.82 -0.13 9.07
C LEU A 446 -17.94 0.33 10.53
N GLN A 447 -19.07 0.91 10.92
CA GLN A 447 -19.32 1.35 12.30
C GLN A 447 -19.06 0.25 13.34
N PRO A 448 -19.45 -1.03 13.15
CA PRO A 448 -19.18 -2.07 14.13
C PRO A 448 -17.67 -2.26 14.43
N TYR A 449 -16.82 -2.12 13.40
CA TYR A 449 -15.37 -2.27 13.56
C TYR A 449 -14.74 -1.03 14.19
N LEU A 450 -15.23 0.17 13.84
CA LEU A 450 -14.82 1.41 14.48
C LEU A 450 -15.15 1.40 15.98
N ASP A 451 -16.37 0.97 16.34
CA ASP A 451 -16.80 0.82 17.73
C ASP A 451 -15.95 -0.21 18.48
N ALA A 452 -15.65 -1.35 17.84
CA ALA A 452 -14.75 -2.35 18.40
C ALA A 452 -13.35 -1.77 18.65
N MET A 453 -12.79 -1.03 17.69
CA MET A 453 -11.50 -0.35 17.85
C MET A 453 -11.50 0.68 18.98
N LEU A 454 -12.53 1.52 19.06
CA LEU A 454 -12.68 2.50 20.15
C LEU A 454 -12.76 1.82 21.53
N SER A 455 -13.38 0.64 21.62
CA SER A 455 -13.46 -0.13 22.86
C SER A 455 -12.10 -0.68 23.35
N LEU A 456 -11.11 -0.78 22.46
CA LEU A 456 -9.74 -1.20 22.80
C LEU A 456 -8.90 -0.06 23.39
N THR A 457 -9.37 1.18 23.27
CA THR A 457 -8.65 2.35 23.79
C THR A 457 -8.90 2.53 25.28
N LYS A 458 -7.88 3.00 26.00
CA LYS A 458 -8.04 3.40 27.41
C LYS A 458 -8.39 4.89 27.48
N PRO A 459 -9.26 5.31 28.42
CA PRO A 459 -9.49 6.73 28.67
C PRO A 459 -8.18 7.41 29.09
N PRO A 460 -7.98 8.69 28.73
CA PRO A 460 -6.77 9.42 29.06
C PRO A 460 -6.65 9.51 30.58
N THR A 461 -5.50 9.10 31.12
CA THR A 461 -5.24 9.28 32.55
C THR A 461 -5.10 10.78 32.81
N PRO A 462 -5.93 11.42 33.65
CA PRO A 462 -5.77 12.83 33.94
C PRO A 462 -4.47 13.00 34.72
N SER A 463 -3.45 13.59 34.08
CA SER A 463 -2.24 14.03 34.75
C SER A 463 -2.56 15.26 35.60
N VAL A 464 -3.08 15.03 36.80
CA VAL A 464 -3.25 16.08 37.82
C VAL A 464 -2.22 15.82 38.93
N ARG A 465 -1.11 16.57 38.90
CA ARG A 465 -0.36 16.87 40.13
C ARG A 465 -1.16 17.91 40.90
N LEU A 466 -1.88 17.49 41.94
CA LEU A 466 -2.33 18.40 42.99
C LEU A 466 -1.33 18.35 44.16
N PRO A 467 -0.96 19.49 44.76
CA PRO A 467 -0.12 19.51 45.95
C PRO A 467 -0.89 18.96 47.16
N PRO A 468 -0.20 18.45 48.19
CA PRO A 468 -0.87 17.92 49.37
C PRO A 468 -1.51 19.08 50.16
N SER A 469 -2.84 19.13 50.18
CA SER A 469 -3.60 20.04 51.05
C SER A 469 -4.03 19.31 52.31
N SER A 470 -3.49 19.77 53.45
CA SER A 470 -3.85 19.36 54.80
C SER A 470 -5.16 20.02 55.26
N SER A 471 -6.25 19.27 55.38
CA SER A 471 -7.42 19.64 56.18
C SER A 471 -8.34 18.43 56.46
N PRO A 472 -9.10 18.40 57.59
CA PRO A 472 -9.76 17.20 58.12
C PRO A 472 -11.14 16.92 57.47
N PRO A 473 -11.74 15.73 57.69
CA PRO A 473 -12.90 15.27 56.92
C PRO A 473 -14.22 15.89 57.39
N ALA A 474 -15.04 16.31 56.43
CA ALA A 474 -16.46 16.66 56.62
C ALA A 474 -17.36 15.48 56.18
N PRO A 475 -18.61 15.39 56.66
CA PRO A 475 -19.36 14.12 56.72
C PRO A 475 -19.95 13.69 55.38
N ALA A 476 -20.19 12.38 55.28
CA ALA A 476 -20.67 11.66 54.11
C ALA A 476 -21.91 12.30 53.47
N VAL A 477 -21.76 12.76 52.23
CA VAL A 477 -22.85 13.07 51.31
C VAL A 477 -23.01 11.89 50.37
N GLU A 478 -24.27 11.50 50.19
CA GLU A 478 -24.77 10.34 49.46
C GLU A 478 -24.12 10.14 48.08
N ALA A 479 -23.82 8.88 47.78
CA ALA A 479 -23.27 8.42 46.51
C ALA A 479 -24.23 8.75 45.36
N ALA A 480 -23.86 9.72 44.52
CA ALA A 480 -24.44 9.92 43.21
C ALA A 480 -24.06 8.75 42.27
N PRO A 481 -24.94 8.34 41.35
CA PRO A 481 -24.75 7.14 40.55
C PRO A 481 -23.59 7.32 39.57
N HIS A 482 -22.77 6.27 39.49
CA HIS A 482 -21.74 5.99 38.48
C HIS A 482 -21.47 7.07 37.43
N SER A 483 -20.32 7.75 37.60
CA SER A 483 -19.63 8.51 36.55
C SER A 483 -19.45 7.63 35.29
N ALA A 484 -20.39 7.74 34.35
CA ALA A 484 -20.24 7.21 33.01
C ALA A 484 -19.19 8.08 32.30
N HIS A 485 -17.94 7.61 32.25
CA HIS A 485 -16.95 8.25 31.39
C HIS A 485 -17.51 8.29 29.95
N PRO A 486 -17.46 9.44 29.26
CA PRO A 486 -17.92 9.53 27.89
C PRO A 486 -17.13 8.53 27.05
N ARG A 487 -17.82 7.74 26.20
CA ARG A 487 -17.16 6.80 25.30
C ARG A 487 -16.16 7.58 24.43
N PRO A 488 -14.96 7.03 24.18
CA PRO A 488 -14.01 7.59 23.22
C PRO A 488 -14.72 7.87 21.89
N LYS A 489 -14.52 9.06 21.34
CA LYS A 489 -15.04 9.44 20.02
C LYS A 489 -13.88 9.82 19.11
N PRO A 490 -13.95 9.48 17.81
CA PRO A 490 -12.96 9.97 16.85
C PRO A 490 -13.08 11.48 16.71
N LEU A 491 -11.94 12.12 16.43
CA LEU A 491 -11.83 13.55 16.13
C LEU A 491 -12.30 13.87 14.71
N PHE A 492 -12.13 12.92 13.80
CA PHE A 492 -12.57 12.99 12.41
C PHE A 492 -12.84 11.58 11.90
N THR A 493 -13.85 11.45 11.04
CA THR A 493 -14.14 10.22 10.31
C THR A 493 -14.45 10.54 8.86
N LEU A 494 -14.08 9.64 7.97
CA LEU A 494 -14.49 9.60 6.56
C LEU A 494 -14.82 8.14 6.21
N PHE A 495 -15.99 7.90 5.64
CA PHE A 495 -16.45 6.61 5.15
C PHE A 495 -16.74 6.71 3.65
N TYR A 496 -16.40 5.67 2.89
CA TYR A 496 -16.72 5.57 1.46
C TYR A 496 -16.58 4.13 0.96
N ILE A 497 -17.13 3.84 -0.21
CA ILE A 497 -16.89 2.61 -0.96
C ILE A 497 -16.04 2.96 -2.17
N GLU A 498 -14.94 2.25 -2.35
CA GLU A 498 -14.11 2.31 -3.55
C GLU A 498 -14.43 1.10 -4.44
N HIS A 499 -14.66 1.38 -5.72
CA HIS A 499 -14.95 0.38 -6.75
C HIS A 499 -13.74 0.16 -7.65
N PRO A 500 -13.55 -1.05 -8.20
CA PRO A 500 -12.51 -1.30 -9.19
C PRO A 500 -12.70 -0.43 -10.42
N ASP A 501 -11.60 -0.07 -11.07
CA ASP A 501 -11.67 0.63 -12.35
C ASP A 501 -12.38 -0.26 -13.40
N PRO A 502 -13.20 0.32 -14.29
CA PRO A 502 -13.86 -0.44 -15.33
C PRO A 502 -12.81 -1.13 -16.21
N SER A 503 -13.01 -2.41 -16.52
CA SER A 503 -12.17 -3.09 -17.50
C SER A 503 -12.28 -2.36 -18.84
N SER A 504 -11.14 -1.96 -19.42
CA SER A 504 -11.15 -1.49 -20.80
C SER A 504 -11.70 -2.60 -21.71
N PRO A 505 -12.53 -2.28 -22.71
CA PRO A 505 -12.97 -3.27 -23.67
C PRO A 505 -11.75 -3.96 -24.29
N SER A 506 -11.73 -5.29 -24.27
CA SER A 506 -10.76 -6.06 -25.03
C SER A 506 -10.96 -5.72 -26.51
N ALA A 507 -10.13 -4.84 -27.04
CA ALA A 507 -10.16 -4.54 -28.47
C ALA A 507 -9.78 -5.83 -29.23
N GLU A 508 -10.79 -6.43 -29.85
CA GLU A 508 -10.68 -7.46 -30.87
C GLU A 508 -9.58 -7.09 -31.87
N THR A 509 -8.92 -8.13 -32.40
CA THR A 509 -7.79 -8.12 -33.33
C THR A 509 -7.75 -6.91 -34.28
N SER A 510 -7.15 -5.80 -33.84
CA SER A 510 -6.82 -4.67 -34.72
C SER A 510 -5.46 -4.93 -35.37
N ARG A 511 -5.35 -4.60 -36.67
CA ARG A 511 -4.09 -4.74 -37.43
C ARG A 511 -3.10 -3.60 -37.17
N HIS A 512 -3.50 -2.62 -36.35
CA HIS A 512 -2.70 -1.44 -36.03
C HIS A 512 -1.81 -1.69 -34.81
N THR A 513 -0.60 -1.11 -34.82
CA THR A 513 0.27 -1.12 -33.65
C THR A 513 -0.44 -0.44 -32.48
N LYS A 514 -0.49 -1.11 -31.34
CA LYS A 514 -1.12 -0.58 -30.12
C LYS A 514 -0.10 0.26 -29.37
N SER A 515 -0.20 1.58 -29.48
CA SER A 515 0.70 2.56 -28.86
C SER A 515 0.07 3.33 -27.70
N TYR A 516 -1.12 2.94 -27.26
CA TYR A 516 -1.71 3.41 -26.00
C TYR A 516 -1.68 2.24 -25.00
N VAL A 517 -0.86 2.32 -23.96
CA VAL A 517 -0.65 1.23 -23.00
C VAL A 517 -1.43 1.50 -21.73
N VAL A 518 -2.22 0.52 -21.30
CA VAL A 518 -2.92 0.57 -20.02
C VAL A 518 -2.31 -0.47 -19.08
N PRO A 519 -1.76 -0.06 -17.93
CA PRO A 519 -1.23 -0.98 -16.94
C PRO A 519 -2.30 -1.96 -16.44
N PRO A 520 -1.92 -3.13 -15.91
CA PRO A 520 -2.84 -3.96 -15.13
C PRO A 520 -3.41 -3.14 -13.96
N PRO A 521 -4.74 -3.12 -13.75
CA PRO A 521 -5.35 -2.33 -12.69
C PRO A 521 -4.89 -2.85 -11.32
N LEU A 522 -4.70 -1.95 -10.35
CA LEU A 522 -4.49 -2.32 -8.96
C LEU A 522 -5.86 -2.54 -8.29
N PRO A 523 -6.22 -3.77 -7.89
CA PRO A 523 -7.53 -4.01 -7.30
C PRO A 523 -7.66 -3.32 -5.95
N PRO A 524 -8.74 -2.56 -5.69
CA PRO A 524 -8.99 -1.94 -4.39
C PRO A 524 -9.01 -2.95 -3.24
N ALA A 525 -9.61 -4.13 -3.49
CA ALA A 525 -9.65 -5.25 -2.57
C ALA A 525 -8.41 -6.16 -2.71
N SER A 526 -7.23 -5.61 -2.41
CA SER A 526 -5.97 -6.36 -2.32
C SER A 526 -5.42 -6.32 -0.89
N PRO A 527 -4.73 -7.37 -0.41
CA PRO A 527 -4.08 -7.34 0.88
C PRO A 527 -3.12 -6.14 1.01
N LEU A 528 -3.07 -5.52 2.20
CA LEU A 528 -2.22 -4.35 2.47
C LEU A 528 -0.77 -4.49 1.98
N PRO A 529 -0.09 -5.66 2.12
CA PRO A 529 1.30 -5.81 1.68
C PRO A 529 1.48 -6.04 0.18
N ASP A 530 0.42 -6.43 -0.55
CA ASP A 530 0.54 -6.86 -1.94
C ASP A 530 0.42 -5.69 -2.93
N VAL A 531 -0.33 -4.63 -2.58
CA VAL A 531 -0.60 -3.49 -3.48
C VAL A 531 0.69 -2.85 -4.03
N PRO A 532 1.70 -2.50 -3.21
CA PRO A 532 2.89 -1.84 -3.74
C PRO A 532 3.75 -2.78 -4.60
N ASP A 533 3.82 -4.07 -4.27
CA ASP A 533 4.52 -5.08 -5.06
C ASP A 533 3.85 -5.31 -6.42
N ALA A 534 2.52 -5.33 -6.45
CA ALA A 534 1.74 -5.41 -7.69
C ALA A 534 2.01 -4.18 -8.57
N ALA A 535 2.02 -2.97 -7.99
CA ALA A 535 2.34 -1.75 -8.72
C ALA A 535 3.74 -1.78 -9.36
N ALA A 536 4.75 -2.23 -8.62
CA ALA A 536 6.11 -2.37 -9.15
C ALA A 536 6.21 -3.41 -10.27
N THR A 537 5.53 -4.54 -10.14
CA THR A 537 5.48 -5.60 -11.17
C THR A 537 4.76 -5.10 -12.43
N SER A 538 3.63 -4.41 -12.26
CA SER A 538 2.89 -3.77 -13.34
C SER A 538 3.73 -2.72 -14.05
N ALA A 539 4.48 -1.89 -13.31
CA ALA A 539 5.33 -0.85 -13.88
C ALA A 539 6.47 -1.43 -14.73
N GLU A 540 7.07 -2.54 -14.30
CA GLU A 540 8.09 -3.24 -15.09
C GLU A 540 7.49 -3.79 -16.40
N ALA A 541 6.31 -4.39 -16.36
CA ALA A 541 5.62 -4.85 -17.57
C ALA A 541 5.29 -3.70 -18.53
N VAL A 542 4.83 -2.57 -17.99
CA VAL A 542 4.56 -1.34 -18.75
C VAL A 542 5.84 -0.79 -19.39
N PHE A 543 6.95 -0.75 -18.66
CA PHE A 543 8.24 -0.30 -19.18
C PHE A 543 8.69 -1.14 -20.37
N TRP A 544 8.67 -2.47 -20.26
CA TRP A 544 9.10 -3.34 -21.36
C TRP A 544 8.20 -3.23 -22.59
N GLU A 545 6.89 -3.07 -22.39
CA GLU A 545 5.99 -2.82 -23.52
C GLU A 545 6.26 -1.44 -24.15
N ALA A 546 6.47 -0.41 -23.36
CA ALA A 546 6.76 0.93 -23.86
C ALA A 546 8.07 0.97 -24.67
N VAL A 547 9.14 0.35 -24.15
CA VAL A 547 10.42 0.21 -24.85
C VAL A 547 10.25 -0.51 -26.19
N LYS A 548 9.44 -1.56 -26.23
CA LYS A 548 9.13 -2.28 -27.47
C LYS A 548 8.40 -1.38 -28.48
N VAL A 549 7.34 -0.70 -28.05
CA VAL A 549 6.55 0.20 -28.93
C VAL A 549 7.41 1.34 -29.47
N LEU A 550 8.25 1.96 -28.64
CA LEU A 550 9.17 3.02 -29.04
C LEU A 550 10.22 2.53 -30.05
N ARG A 551 10.78 1.34 -29.82
CA ARG A 551 11.73 0.69 -30.74
C ARG A 551 11.09 0.44 -32.10
N ASP A 552 9.86 -0.09 -32.13
CA ASP A 552 9.09 -0.33 -33.35
C ASP A 552 8.74 0.98 -34.08
N ALA A 553 8.59 2.09 -33.35
CA ALA A 553 8.39 3.43 -33.89
C ALA A 553 9.70 4.12 -34.35
N GLY A 554 10.86 3.48 -34.17
CA GLY A 554 12.17 4.05 -34.52
C GLY A 554 12.71 5.09 -33.54
N VAL A 555 12.08 5.24 -32.38
CA VAL A 555 12.50 6.16 -31.30
C VAL A 555 13.64 5.50 -30.50
N ARG A 556 14.69 6.27 -30.22
CA ARG A 556 15.89 5.84 -29.49
C ARG A 556 16.11 6.78 -28.30
N PRO A 557 16.61 6.27 -27.16
CA PRO A 557 16.92 7.12 -26.01
C PRO A 557 18.10 8.05 -26.31
N GLU A 558 18.05 9.27 -25.77
CA GLU A 558 19.15 10.25 -25.86
C GLU A 558 20.16 10.04 -24.71
N ARG A 559 21.46 10.25 -24.96
CA ARG A 559 22.50 10.23 -23.93
C ARG A 559 22.81 11.65 -23.46
N ASP A 560 23.05 11.82 -22.16
CA ASP A 560 23.65 13.05 -21.63
C ASP A 560 25.09 13.16 -22.18
N GLN A 561 25.44 14.31 -22.78
CA GLN A 561 26.65 14.51 -23.59
C GLN A 561 27.92 14.75 -22.74
N GLY A 562 28.20 13.84 -21.79
CA GLY A 562 29.31 13.98 -20.83
C GLY A 562 30.51 13.04 -21.00
N LEU A 563 30.48 12.10 -21.95
CA LEU A 563 31.58 11.15 -22.17
C LEU A 563 31.99 11.17 -23.65
N ASP A 564 33.21 11.64 -23.89
CA ASP A 564 33.82 11.82 -25.21
C ASP A 564 33.70 10.58 -26.12
N ASP A 565 33.47 10.88 -27.40
CA ASP A 565 33.49 10.01 -28.59
C ASP A 565 34.36 8.75 -28.45
N VAL A 566 33.77 7.54 -28.64
CA VAL A 566 34.10 6.53 -29.68
C VAL A 566 33.09 5.35 -29.63
N ASP A 567 31.82 5.53 -30.03
CA ASP A 567 30.98 4.48 -30.66
C ASP A 567 29.54 4.99 -30.86
N ALA A 568 29.29 5.75 -31.92
CA ALA A 568 27.95 6.20 -32.30
C ALA A 568 27.18 5.15 -33.14
N GLY A 569 27.69 3.90 -33.20
CA GLY A 569 27.23 2.89 -34.16
C GLY A 569 26.48 1.69 -33.57
N GLU A 570 26.60 1.40 -32.27
CA GLU A 570 25.87 0.29 -31.66
C GLU A 570 24.57 0.80 -31.02
N ALA A 571 23.45 0.28 -31.51
CA ALA A 571 22.15 0.47 -30.88
C ALA A 571 22.23 0.09 -29.40
N LEU A 572 22.04 1.07 -28.50
CA LEU A 572 21.88 0.82 -27.07
C LEU A 572 20.66 -0.10 -26.88
N ASP A 573 20.91 -1.38 -26.58
CA ASP A 573 19.87 -2.31 -26.21
C ASP A 573 19.61 -2.13 -24.71
N ILE A 574 18.40 -1.72 -24.34
CA ILE A 574 17.97 -1.62 -22.95
C ILE A 574 17.87 -3.05 -22.41
N GLN A 575 18.81 -3.44 -21.53
CA GLN A 575 18.92 -4.80 -21.00
C GLN A 575 18.31 -4.98 -19.61
N SER A 576 18.01 -3.88 -18.90
CA SER A 576 17.44 -3.93 -17.55
C SER A 576 16.37 -2.87 -17.32
N PHE A 577 15.46 -3.15 -16.37
CA PHE A 577 14.43 -2.22 -15.93
C PHE A 577 15.00 -1.01 -15.17
N TRP A 578 16.01 -1.25 -14.34
CA TRP A 578 16.78 -0.19 -13.68
C TRP A 578 18.23 -0.21 -14.19
N PRO A 579 18.80 0.92 -14.60
CA PRO A 579 20.23 1.00 -14.85
C PRO A 579 21.01 0.78 -13.55
N LEU A 580 22.27 0.34 -13.65
CA LEU A 580 23.15 0.26 -12.49
C LEU A 580 23.28 1.64 -11.85
N LEU A 581 23.16 1.69 -10.53
CA LEU A 581 23.41 2.92 -9.79
C LEU A 581 24.88 3.30 -9.97
N GLU A 582 25.14 4.52 -10.43
CA GLU A 582 26.49 5.07 -10.46
C GLU A 582 27.04 5.04 -9.03
N THR A 583 28.05 4.19 -8.81
CA THR A 583 28.86 4.24 -7.60
C THR A 583 29.66 5.53 -7.70
N GLY A 584 29.27 6.56 -6.96
CA GLY A 584 29.97 7.85 -7.00
C GLY A 584 31.45 7.67 -6.68
N GLU A 585 32.29 7.70 -7.72
CA GLU A 585 33.69 8.08 -7.62
C GLU A 585 33.73 9.59 -7.37
N ASP A 586 33.41 10.02 -6.15
CA ASP A 586 33.86 11.28 -5.54
C ASP A 586 33.31 11.38 -4.11
N SER A 587 33.83 10.51 -3.25
CA SER A 587 34.11 10.92 -1.87
C SER A 587 35.43 10.27 -1.48
N GLY A 588 36.52 10.94 -1.86
CA GLY A 588 37.83 10.77 -1.23
C GLY A 588 37.81 11.27 0.22
N GLY A 589 36.96 10.66 1.03
CA GLY A 589 36.87 10.86 2.47
C GLY A 589 36.76 9.49 3.11
N GLU A 590 37.87 9.08 3.72
CA GLU A 590 37.94 7.91 4.60
C GLU A 590 36.83 7.94 5.67
N GLU A 591 36.42 6.73 6.04
CA GLU A 591 35.96 6.32 7.38
C GLU A 591 34.50 6.54 7.84
N GLU A 592 34.01 5.41 8.37
CA GLU A 592 32.97 5.20 9.41
C GLU A 592 31.53 5.64 9.09
N TRP A 593 30.62 4.67 8.95
CA TRP A 593 29.67 4.22 10.00
C TRP A 593 29.03 2.88 9.61
#